data_AF-A0A537BTM6-F1
#
_entry.id   AF-A0A537BTM6-F1
#
_cell.length_a   1.000
_cell.length_b   1.000
_cell.length_c   1.000
_cell.angle_alpha   90.00
_cell.angle_beta   90.00
_cell.angle_gamma   90.00
#
_symmetry.space_group_name_H-M   'P 1'
#
loop_
_entity.id
_entity.type
_entity.pdbx_description
1 polymer ?
#
loop_
_entity_poly.entity_id
_entity_poly.type
_entity_poly.pdbx_seq_one_letter_code
_entity_poly.pdbx_strand_id
1 'polypeptide(L)'
;LLMAAVAPVAGILSDRYRAGLIASCGVALVLIAALAALGLGSGSHLLHVGLVLAVQGLGFAFFSSPNMTMVMNAVPPERAGIASALSAGARSLGMVSGMLIVGALISLNLGHDPVGADPDRLVATMHASFWILAALTALALALSLPASFRSRRQGA
;
A
#
# COMPACT_ATOMS: atom_id res chain seq x y z
N LEU A 1 13.31 -5.04 4.75
CA LEU A 1 14.26 -6.06 4.24
C LEU A 1 13.71 -6.78 3.01
N LEU A 2 12.53 -7.43 3.09
CA LEU A 2 11.94 -8.10 1.92
C LEU A 2 11.70 -7.14 0.73
N MET A 3 11.11 -5.96 0.97
CA MET A 3 10.93 -4.94 -0.07
C MET A 3 12.26 -4.57 -0.74
N ALA A 4 13.34 -4.41 0.04
CA ALA A 4 14.66 -4.06 -0.48
C ALA A 4 15.27 -5.19 -1.32
N ALA A 5 15.04 -6.45 -0.93
CA ALA A 5 15.50 -7.62 -1.68
C ALA A 5 14.72 -7.82 -2.99
N VAL A 6 13.42 -7.49 -3.00
CA VAL A 6 12.53 -7.70 -4.16
C VAL A 6 12.51 -6.50 -5.11
N ALA A 7 12.89 -5.30 -4.65
CA ALA A 7 12.93 -4.10 -5.47
C ALA A 7 13.71 -4.24 -6.80
N PRO A 8 14.88 -4.91 -6.88
CA PRO A 8 15.58 -5.13 -8.15
C PRO A 8 14.78 -5.98 -9.13
N VAL A 9 14.12 -7.05 -8.64
CA VAL A 9 13.29 -7.94 -9.45
C VAL A 9 12.06 -7.19 -9.98
N ALA A 10 11.42 -6.40 -9.13
CA ALA A 10 10.30 -5.54 -9.54
C ALA A 10 10.72 -4.53 -10.61
N GLY A 11 11.92 -3.94 -10.49
CA GLY A 11 12.49 -3.04 -11.50
C GLY A 11 12.72 -3.71 -12.84
N ILE A 12 13.41 -4.86 -12.86
CA ILE A 12 13.67 -5.64 -14.08
C ILE A 12 12.35 -6.06 -14.77
N LEU A 13 11.35 -6.45 -13.97
CA LEU A 13 10.04 -6.81 -14.49
C LEU A 13 9.31 -5.58 -15.07
N SER A 14 9.46 -4.41 -14.44
CA SER A 14 8.88 -3.15 -14.94
C SER A 14 9.51 -2.63 -16.22
N ASP A 15 10.77 -2.98 -16.49
CA ASP A 15 11.45 -2.60 -17.72
C ASP A 15 11.04 -3.50 -18.91
N ARG A 16 10.60 -4.74 -18.63
CA ARG A 16 10.13 -5.70 -19.66
C ARG A 16 8.62 -5.71 -19.89
N TYR A 17 7.82 -5.29 -18.91
CA TYR A 17 6.36 -5.33 -18.96
C TYR A 17 5.75 -3.95 -18.71
N ARG A 18 4.47 -3.76 -19.03
CA ARG A 18 3.79 -2.46 -18.88
C ARG A 18 3.78 -2.03 -17.40
N ALA A 19 4.54 -0.98 -17.07
CA ALA A 19 4.67 -0.43 -15.72
C ALA A 19 3.32 -0.25 -14.99
N GLY A 20 2.29 0.23 -15.70
CA GLY A 20 0.95 0.40 -15.13
C GLY A 20 0.27 -0.89 -14.67
N LEU A 21 0.46 -2.01 -15.39
CA LEU A 21 -0.12 -3.30 -14.98
C LEU A 21 0.61 -3.87 -13.75
N ILE A 22 1.94 -3.73 -13.70
CA ILE A 22 2.73 -4.18 -12.55
C ILE A 22 2.37 -3.36 -11.31
N ALA A 23 2.20 -2.05 -11.44
CA ALA A 23 1.74 -1.18 -10.37
C ALA A 23 0.36 -1.63 -9.85
N SER A 24 -0.61 -1.90 -10.73
CA SER A 24 -1.93 -2.40 -10.34
C SER A 24 -1.85 -3.76 -9.64
N CYS A 25 -0.98 -4.68 -10.07
CA CYS A 25 -0.73 -5.94 -9.38
C CYS A 25 -0.17 -5.72 -7.97
N GLY A 26 0.74 -4.76 -7.79
CA GLY A 26 1.25 -4.37 -6.48
C GLY A 26 0.14 -3.88 -5.54
N VAL A 27 -0.77 -3.03 -6.03
CA VAL A 27 -1.94 -2.58 -5.26
C VAL A 27 -2.88 -3.73 -4.92
N ALA A 28 -3.10 -4.68 -5.83
CA ALA A 28 -3.90 -5.87 -5.56
C ALA A 28 -3.28 -6.76 -4.47
N LEU A 29 -1.95 -6.94 -4.47
CA LEU A 29 -1.25 -7.66 -3.41
C LEU A 29 -1.38 -6.97 -2.05
N VAL A 30 -1.29 -5.63 -2.02
CA VAL A 30 -1.53 -4.85 -0.79
C VAL A 30 -2.95 -5.04 -0.27
N LEU A 31 -3.95 -5.05 -1.15
CA LEU A 31 -5.34 -5.32 -0.78
C LEU A 31 -5.51 -6.74 -0.22
N ILE A 32 -4.90 -7.75 -0.86
CA ILE A 32 -4.91 -9.14 -0.37
C ILE A 32 -4.28 -9.23 1.01
N ALA A 33 -3.14 -8.58 1.23
CA ALA A 33 -2.49 -8.53 2.55
C ALA A 33 -3.38 -7.87 3.60
N ALA A 34 -4.05 -6.75 3.26
CA ALA A 34 -4.98 -6.07 4.17
C ALA A 34 -6.19 -6.95 4.53
N LEU A 35 -6.74 -7.70 3.57
CA LEU A 35 -7.82 -8.64 3.82
C LEU A 35 -7.37 -9.85 4.63
N ALA A 36 -6.18 -10.39 4.36
CA ALA A 36 -5.59 -11.47 5.17
C ALA A 36 -5.33 -11.02 6.62
N ALA A 37 -4.99 -9.75 6.82
CA ALA A 37 -4.79 -9.17 8.13
C ALA A 37 -6.07 -9.10 8.98
N LEU A 38 -7.27 -9.22 8.38
CA LEU A 38 -8.54 -9.35 9.11
C LEU A 38 -8.70 -10.71 9.80
N GLY A 39 -7.82 -11.68 9.50
CA GLY A 39 -7.74 -12.94 10.23
C GLY A 39 -6.83 -12.88 11.46
N LEU A 40 -6.18 -11.74 11.72
CA LEU A 40 -5.26 -11.58 12.85
C LEU A 40 -6.02 -11.30 14.16
N GLY A 41 -5.51 -11.84 15.26
CA GLY A 41 -6.11 -11.71 16.58
C GLY A 41 -5.14 -12.08 17.68
N SER A 42 -5.59 -12.07 18.93
CA SER A 42 -4.79 -12.28 20.14
C SER A 42 -4.03 -13.62 20.17
N GLY A 43 -4.52 -14.65 19.47
CA GLY A 43 -3.90 -15.97 19.34
C GLY A 43 -3.19 -16.25 18.01
N SER A 44 -2.93 -15.23 17.19
CA SER A 44 -2.38 -15.44 15.85
C SER A 44 -0.96 -16.01 15.87
N HIS A 45 -0.75 -17.05 15.05
CA HIS A 45 0.56 -17.66 14.91
C HIS A 45 1.55 -16.69 14.23
N LEU A 46 2.80 -16.64 14.71
CA LEU A 46 3.85 -15.75 14.17
C LEU A 46 4.03 -15.92 12.65
N LEU A 47 3.86 -17.14 12.13
CA LEU A 47 3.94 -17.41 10.70
C LEU A 47 2.84 -16.68 9.91
N HIS A 48 1.63 -16.58 10.45
CA HIS A 48 0.54 -15.87 9.77
C HIS A 48 0.84 -14.37 9.69
N VAL A 49 1.30 -13.77 10.79
CA VAL A 49 1.78 -12.38 10.83
C VAL A 49 2.91 -12.17 9.81
N GLY A 50 3.90 -13.07 9.81
CA GLY A 50 5.03 -13.03 8.89
C GLY A 50 4.61 -13.10 7.43
N LEU A 51 3.64 -13.94 7.09
CA LEU A 51 3.09 -14.03 5.73
C LEU A 51 2.35 -12.76 5.32
N VAL A 52 1.50 -12.18 6.19
CA VAL A 52 0.81 -10.91 5.91
C VAL A 52 1.83 -9.80 5.64
N LEU A 53 2.86 -9.68 6.48
CA LEU A 53 3.93 -8.68 6.30
C LEU A 53 4.74 -8.94 5.02
N ALA A 54 4.99 -10.20 4.67
CA ALA A 54 5.70 -10.56 3.47
C ALA A 54 4.92 -10.18 2.21
N VAL A 55 3.63 -10.52 2.14
CA VAL A 55 2.75 -10.16 1.01
C VAL A 55 2.61 -8.65 0.90
N GLN A 56 2.49 -7.94 2.03
CA GLN A 56 2.46 -6.48 2.05
C GLN A 56 3.74 -5.86 1.50
N GLY A 57 4.90 -6.35 1.93
CA GLY A 57 6.20 -5.89 1.44
C GLY A 57 6.42 -6.17 -0.04
N LEU A 58 5.91 -7.32 -0.53
CA LEU A 58 5.93 -7.69 -1.94
C LEU A 58 5.08 -6.75 -2.79
N GLY A 59 3.83 -6.51 -2.38
CA GLY A 59 2.93 -5.58 -3.06
C GLY A 59 3.51 -4.17 -3.11
N PHE A 60 4.13 -3.71 -2.02
CA PHE A 60 4.78 -2.41 -1.97
C PHE A 60 5.97 -2.28 -2.93
N ALA A 61 6.77 -3.34 -3.09
CA ALA A 61 7.89 -3.35 -4.04
C ALA A 61 7.40 -3.25 -5.49
N PHE A 62 6.37 -4.03 -5.85
CA PHE A 62 5.77 -3.99 -7.19
C PHE A 62 5.03 -2.68 -7.49
N PHE A 63 4.51 -1.99 -6.49
CA PHE A 63 3.92 -0.67 -6.67
C PHE A 63 4.98 0.43 -6.79
N SER A 64 5.94 0.48 -5.85
CA SER A 64 6.85 1.62 -5.71
C SER A 64 7.80 1.79 -6.89
N SER A 65 8.29 0.69 -7.48
CA SER A 65 9.25 0.73 -8.60
C SER A 65 8.65 1.35 -9.88
N PRO A 66 7.59 0.80 -10.48
CA PRO A 66 6.97 1.38 -11.68
C PRO A 66 6.26 2.71 -11.42
N ASN A 67 5.74 2.96 -10.21
CA ASN A 67 5.06 4.22 -9.89
C ASN A 67 5.99 5.42 -10.05
N MET A 68 7.22 5.32 -9.53
CA MET A 68 8.18 6.42 -9.65
C MET A 68 8.59 6.66 -11.11
N THR A 69 8.87 5.59 -11.86
CA THR A 69 9.20 5.67 -13.29
C THR A 69 8.07 6.30 -14.11
N MET A 70 6.81 5.91 -13.87
CA MET A 70 5.65 6.49 -14.57
C MET A 70 5.50 7.98 -14.29
N VAL A 71 5.67 8.42 -13.04
CA VAL A 71 5.58 9.84 -12.70
C VAL A 71 6.70 10.64 -13.38
N MET A 72 7.95 10.16 -13.31
CA MET A 72 9.09 10.88 -13.88
C MET A 72 8.99 10.95 -15.42
N ASN A 73 8.50 9.89 -16.06
CA ASN A 73 8.31 9.85 -17.52
C ASN A 73 7.11 10.66 -18.01
N ALA A 74 6.20 11.06 -17.12
CA ALA A 74 5.02 11.86 -17.48
C ALA A 74 5.32 13.36 -17.59
N VAL A 75 6.52 13.81 -17.22
CA VAL A 75 6.92 15.22 -17.22
C VAL A 75 8.21 15.44 -18.01
N PRO A 76 8.42 16.66 -18.57
CA PRO A 76 9.71 17.02 -19.16
C PRO A 76 10.85 16.95 -18.13
N PRO A 77 12.10 16.63 -18.54
CA PRO A 77 13.25 16.49 -17.63
C PRO A 77 13.47 17.70 -16.73
N GLU A 78 13.20 18.91 -17.23
CA GLU A 78 13.36 20.18 -16.50
C GLU A 78 12.38 20.29 -15.32
N ARG A 79 11.29 19.52 -15.34
CA ARG A 79 10.24 19.50 -14.30
C ARG A 79 10.29 18.24 -13.43
N ALA A 80 11.23 17.33 -13.65
CA ALA A 80 11.37 16.08 -12.89
C ALA A 80 11.54 16.34 -11.38
N GLY A 81 12.28 17.39 -11.01
CA GLY A 81 12.44 17.79 -9.60
C GLY A 81 11.09 18.15 -8.94
N ILE A 82 10.21 18.85 -9.65
CA ILE A 82 8.88 19.23 -9.16
C ILE A 82 7.98 18.00 -9.04
N ALA A 83 7.99 17.11 -10.03
CA ALA A 83 7.20 15.88 -10.00
C ALA A 83 7.62 14.94 -8.85
N SER A 84 8.93 14.85 -8.59
CA SER A 84 9.47 14.09 -7.46
C SER A 84 9.04 14.69 -6.12
N ALA A 85 9.18 16.01 -5.96
CA ALA A 85 8.76 16.72 -4.76
C ALA A 85 7.25 16.57 -4.49
N LEU A 86 6.41 16.69 -5.52
CA LEU A 86 4.97 16.50 -5.40
C LEU A 86 4.61 15.05 -4.99
N SER A 87 5.30 14.07 -5.56
CA SER A 87 5.08 12.65 -5.23
C SER A 87 5.52 12.31 -3.81
N ALA A 88 6.66 12.83 -3.37
CA ALA A 88 7.12 12.71 -2.01
C ALA A 88 6.15 13.40 -1.04
N GLY A 89 5.67 14.60 -1.38
CA GLY A 89 4.67 15.33 -0.60
C GLY A 89 3.37 14.56 -0.46
N ALA A 90 2.82 14.04 -1.56
CA ALA A 90 1.61 13.22 -1.56
C ALA A 90 1.76 11.96 -0.69
N ARG A 91 2.93 11.30 -0.77
CA ARG A 91 3.24 10.14 0.07
C ARG A 91 3.30 10.51 1.55
N SER A 92 3.97 11.61 1.89
CA SER A 92 4.07 12.10 3.27
C SER A 92 2.71 12.46 3.85
N LEU A 93 1.86 13.15 3.07
CA LEU A 93 0.48 13.41 3.47
C LEU A 93 -0.28 12.11 3.72
N GLY A 94 -0.18 11.12 2.83
CA GLY A 94 -0.80 9.81 3.04
C GLY A 94 -0.35 9.12 4.32
N MET A 95 0.95 9.16 4.64
CA MET A 95 1.50 8.60 5.88
C MET A 95 0.95 9.31 7.12
N VAL A 96 0.95 10.65 7.11
CA VAL A 96 0.42 11.45 8.23
C VAL A 96 -1.07 11.21 8.42
N SER A 97 -1.87 11.25 7.34
CA SER A 97 -3.31 10.97 7.40
C SER A 97 -3.59 9.56 7.92
N GLY A 98 -2.87 8.55 7.45
CA GLY A 98 -3.02 7.17 7.94
C GLY A 98 -2.70 7.05 9.43
N MET A 99 -1.60 7.67 9.87
CA MET A 99 -1.21 7.71 11.29
C MET A 99 -2.29 8.39 12.15
N LEU A 100 -2.86 9.49 11.68
CA LEU A 100 -3.93 10.22 12.38
C LEU A 100 -5.21 9.38 12.48
N ILE A 101 -5.62 8.70 11.41
CA ILE A 101 -6.81 7.83 11.42
C ILE A 101 -6.64 6.69 12.43
N VAL A 102 -5.51 5.98 12.37
CA VAL A 102 -5.23 4.87 13.30
C VAL A 102 -5.12 5.39 14.74
N GLY A 103 -4.44 6.52 14.96
CA GLY A 103 -4.34 7.15 16.28
C GLY A 103 -5.70 7.56 16.84
N ALA A 104 -6.58 8.13 16.01
CA ALA A 104 -7.95 8.47 16.40
C ALA A 104 -8.76 7.23 16.74
N LEU A 105 -8.66 6.14 15.95
CA LEU A 105 -9.33 4.88 16.25
C LEU A 105 -8.87 4.30 17.60
N ILE A 106 -7.58 4.31 17.87
CA ILE A 106 -7.03 3.87 19.16
C ILE A 106 -7.57 4.75 20.29
N SER A 107 -7.49 6.08 20.15
CA SER A 107 -7.97 7.02 21.16
C SER A 107 -9.46 6.88 21.45
N LEU A 108 -10.29 6.62 20.44
CA LEU A 108 -11.74 6.47 20.59
C LEU A 108 -12.14 5.10 21.17
N ASN A 109 -11.44 4.02 20.82
CA ASN A 109 -11.83 2.66 21.22
C ASN A 109 -11.13 2.18 22.50
N LEU A 110 -9.87 2.58 22.72
CA LEU A 110 -9.09 2.23 23.91
C LEU A 110 -9.04 3.36 24.94
N GLY A 111 -9.28 4.63 24.53
CA GLY A 111 -9.27 5.75 25.47
C GLY A 111 -7.91 5.94 26.14
N HIS A 112 -7.92 6.00 27.47
CA HIS A 112 -6.72 6.07 28.32
C HIS A 112 -6.33 4.70 28.89
N ASP A 113 -7.04 3.63 28.53
CA ASP A 113 -6.73 2.31 29.04
C ASP A 113 -5.41 1.80 28.44
N PRO A 114 -4.60 1.06 29.22
CA PRO A 114 -3.38 0.46 28.70
C PRO A 114 -3.65 -0.44 27.50
N VAL A 115 -2.80 -0.37 26.49
CA VAL A 115 -2.83 -1.28 25.34
C VAL A 115 -2.61 -2.71 25.86
N GLY A 116 -3.69 -3.52 25.86
CA GLY A 116 -3.69 -4.89 26.39
C GLY A 116 -4.59 -5.12 27.60
N ALA A 117 -5.21 -4.08 28.17
CA ALA A 117 -6.22 -4.23 29.23
C ALA A 117 -7.47 -5.00 28.75
N ASP A 118 -7.83 -4.81 27.48
CA ASP A 118 -8.91 -5.52 26.79
C ASP A 118 -8.42 -5.97 25.40
N PRO A 119 -7.97 -7.23 25.25
CA PRO A 119 -7.48 -7.75 23.98
C PRO A 119 -8.52 -7.70 22.87
N ASP A 120 -9.81 -7.83 23.18
CA ASP A 120 -10.88 -7.87 22.19
C ASP A 120 -11.11 -6.48 21.58
N ARG A 121 -11.07 -5.42 22.40
CA ARG A 121 -11.11 -4.03 21.91
C ARG A 121 -9.91 -3.67 21.06
N LEU A 122 -8.72 -4.16 21.41
CA LEU A 122 -7.52 -3.96 20.60
C LEU A 122 -7.66 -4.63 19.22
N VAL A 123 -8.11 -5.88 19.19
CA VAL A 123 -8.34 -6.61 17.94
C VAL A 123 -9.44 -5.95 17.10
N ALA A 124 -10.53 -5.48 17.72
CA ALA A 124 -11.58 -4.75 17.02
C ALA A 124 -11.07 -3.45 16.39
N THR A 125 -10.23 -2.69 17.11
CA THR A 125 -9.60 -1.44 16.61
C THR A 125 -8.65 -1.73 15.45
N MET A 126 -7.88 -2.82 15.55
CA MET A 126 -7.00 -3.30 14.49
C MET A 126 -7.79 -3.68 13.23
N HIS A 127 -8.88 -4.45 13.38
CA HIS A 127 -9.76 -4.81 12.26
C HIS A 127 -10.43 -3.59 11.62
N ALA A 128 -10.87 -2.62 12.41
CA ALA A 128 -11.40 -1.36 11.87
C ALA A 128 -10.36 -0.65 11.01
N SER A 129 -9.10 -0.60 11.47
CA SER A 129 -7.98 -0.02 10.72
C SER A 129 -7.72 -0.76 9.40
N PHE A 130 -7.73 -2.11 9.43
CA PHE A 130 -7.55 -2.91 8.22
C PHE A 130 -8.72 -2.81 7.24
N TRP A 131 -9.96 -2.68 7.71
CA TRP A 131 -11.11 -2.41 6.83
C TRP A 131 -10.99 -1.07 6.12
N ILE A 132 -10.58 -0.01 6.83
CA ILE A 132 -10.33 1.29 6.21
C ILE A 132 -9.21 1.20 5.18
N LEU A 133 -8.11 0.53 5.53
CA LEU A 133 -7.00 0.30 4.59
C LEU A 133 -7.47 -0.48 3.36
N ALA A 134 -8.25 -1.55 3.54
CA ALA A 134 -8.80 -2.36 2.45
C ALA A 134 -9.74 -1.54 1.56
N ALA A 135 -10.60 -0.70 2.13
CA ALA A 135 -11.49 0.16 1.37
C ALA A 135 -10.72 1.21 0.54
N LEU A 136 -9.73 1.88 1.14
CA LEU A 136 -8.89 2.86 0.45
C LEU A 136 -8.06 2.22 -0.67
N THR A 137 -7.50 1.04 -0.41
CA THR A 137 -6.69 0.31 -1.41
C THR A 137 -7.54 -0.30 -2.50
N ALA A 138 -8.75 -0.77 -2.20
CA ALA A 138 -9.73 -1.21 -3.20
C ALA A 138 -10.16 -0.04 -4.11
N LEU A 139 -10.41 1.15 -3.54
CA LEU A 139 -10.69 2.35 -4.33
C LEU A 139 -9.49 2.72 -5.21
N ALA A 140 -8.27 2.71 -4.65
CA ALA A 140 -7.06 2.96 -5.43
C ALA A 140 -6.88 1.96 -6.59
N LEU A 141 -7.17 0.68 -6.36
CA LEU A 141 -7.12 -0.36 -7.39
C LEU A 141 -8.19 -0.12 -8.47
N ALA A 142 -9.41 0.20 -8.07
CA ALA A 142 -10.51 0.51 -8.98
C ALA A 142 -10.22 1.72 -9.88
N LEU A 143 -9.49 2.71 -9.37
CA LEU A 143 -9.04 3.88 -10.15
C LEU A 143 -7.82 3.55 -11.03
N SER A 144 -6.94 2.66 -10.57
CA SER A 144 -5.71 2.28 -11.28
C SER A 144 -5.97 1.39 -12.50
N LEU A 145 -6.91 0.44 -12.41
CA LEU A 145 -7.21 -0.52 -13.48
C LEU A 145 -7.65 0.17 -14.79
N PRO A 146 -8.65 1.08 -14.82
CA PRO A 146 -9.07 1.74 -16.06
C PRO A 146 -7.96 2.59 -16.70
N ALA A 147 -7.13 3.25 -15.88
CA ALA A 147 -6.01 4.05 -16.36
C ALA A 147 -4.93 3.18 -17.05
N SER A 148 -4.62 2.02 -16.48
CA SER A 148 -3.65 1.08 -17.08
C SER A 148 -4.16 0.42 -18.37
N PHE A 149 -5.48 0.24 -18.51
CA PHE A 149 -6.10 -0.20 -19.77
C PHE A 149 -6.20 0.92 -20.82
N ARG A 150 -6.37 2.19 -20.45
CA ARG A 150 -6.48 3.30 -21.41
C ARG A 150 -5.18 3.57 -22.17
N SER A 151 -4.03 3.42 -21.50
CA SER A 151 -2.70 3.41 -22.13
C SER A 151 -2.56 2.33 -23.22
N ARG A 152 -3.37 1.27 -23.19
CA ARG A 152 -3.33 0.15 -24.14
C ARG A 152 -3.89 0.54 -25.52
N ARG A 153 -4.63 1.65 -25.61
CA ARG A 153 -5.30 2.12 -26.84
C ARG A 153 -4.54 3.22 -27.60
N GLN A 154 -3.51 3.83 -27.00
CA GLN A 154 -2.73 4.91 -27.63
C GLN A 154 -1.40 4.44 -28.24
N GLY A 155 -1.06 3.15 -28.09
CA GLY A 155 0.15 2.55 -28.64
C GLY A 155 -0.11 1.51 -29.74
N ALA A 156 -1.29 1.55 -30.38
CA ALA A 156 -1.65 0.77 -31.57
C ALA A 156 -2.09 1.75 -32.66
#